data_AF-A0A5C6M5Y9-F1
#
_entry.id   AF-A0A5C6M5Y9-F1
#
_cell.length_a   1.000
_cell.length_b   1.000
_cell.length_c   1.000
_cell.angle_alpha   90.00
_cell.angle_beta   90.00
_cell.angle_gamma   90.00
#
_symmetry.space_group_name_H-M   'P 1'
#
loop_
_entity.id
_entity.type
_entity.pdbx_description
1 polymer ?
#
loop_
_entity_poly.entity_id
_entity_poly.type
_entity_poly.pdbx_seq_one_letter_code
_entity_poly.pdbx_strand_id
1 'polypeptide(L)'
;VFNPSHIRYGPSNPNFKADSEGWKFTCAMFRIHPATREFQVFCEGTSNPWGIAFDDAGEAFVSACVIDHLWHLTETGYYHRQGGPYPPFTWKIESIVQHRHQKAAYCGIHWYDSDAYPEPYRRKLYMGNIHGGCINSDRVIPQGATYRGEPENDLLTANDAWFMPVVQTTGPDGCLCILDWYDRYHCYQDANRDPGGIDRLRGRLYRIRYQNTPHSRPFNLATETDQSLLEMLSSPNGFRRDTAQRLLSERLLKNRSPQLQHSLHRLVTDNPQRETRLRCLGILSVAGMLEEPLLLTLLQDSEPIVRARSIRAARELRTPSPELLTAALERSSDAAHSVRLQTVITAARQPAAAAMPVLVSVLAQADDDHLTPRIVWKHLQPLLEQQAALFVAEVRRQNPAGTGIPASVLQLLPRIAERVLAAATPDNASLAALLDLLLLDPTSSTAADQCLQLLLSRLRSGETTAAAAENLGQLLRQPLQKAVTENSPVAVSALQLLVATQSADATKLARQKFEQATDPELRLQLLDAFIIARTPDAEKLARSRTSSMSCMEDGSWSVRIS
;
A
#
# COMPACT_ATOMS: atom_id res chain seq x y z
N VAL A 1 2.93 -18.73 12.55
CA VAL A 1 4.00 -18.30 11.62
C VAL A 1 4.46 -16.89 11.93
N PHE A 2 3.55 -15.92 12.11
CA PHE A 2 3.93 -14.57 12.50
C PHE A 2 3.46 -14.24 13.91
N ASN A 3 4.40 -13.87 14.77
CA ASN A 3 4.12 -13.39 16.12
C ASN A 3 4.10 -11.86 16.12
N PRO A 4 3.28 -11.22 16.97
CA PRO A 4 3.36 -9.78 17.18
C PRO A 4 4.76 -9.36 17.65
N SER A 5 5.20 -8.19 17.19
CA SER A 5 6.37 -7.48 17.70
C SER A 5 6.22 -7.18 19.20
N HIS A 6 7.34 -7.21 19.92
CA HIS A 6 7.46 -6.80 21.31
C HIS A 6 8.30 -5.54 21.49
N ILE A 7 8.40 -4.69 20.44
CA ILE A 7 9.23 -3.49 20.49
C ILE A 7 8.61 -2.47 21.44
N ARG A 8 9.42 -2.05 22.41
CA ARG A 8 9.13 -0.99 23.39
C ARG A 8 10.39 -0.18 23.63
N TYR A 9 10.23 1.09 23.96
CA TYR A 9 11.34 1.87 24.47
C TYR A 9 11.65 1.44 25.91
N GLY A 10 12.94 1.36 26.24
CA GLY A 10 13.38 1.25 27.63
C GLY A 10 13.24 2.60 28.36
N PRO A 11 13.17 2.62 29.70
CA PRO A 11 12.98 3.85 30.49
C PRO A 11 14.03 4.94 30.27
N SER A 12 15.23 4.59 29.78
CA SER A 12 16.31 5.53 29.47
C SER A 12 16.25 6.14 28.07
N ASN A 13 15.33 5.71 27.21
CA ASN A 13 15.18 6.26 25.87
C ASN A 13 14.37 7.57 25.93
N PRO A 14 14.80 8.65 25.23
CA PRO A 14 14.11 9.94 25.26
C PRO A 14 12.67 9.90 24.71
N ASN A 15 12.31 8.85 23.96
CA ASN A 15 10.97 8.66 23.41
C ASN A 15 10.10 7.75 24.29
N PHE A 16 10.59 7.30 25.46
CA PHE A 16 9.84 6.43 26.37
C PHE A 16 8.58 7.11 26.91
N LYS A 17 7.49 6.34 26.92
CA LYS A 17 6.23 6.71 27.56
C LYS A 17 5.77 5.51 28.39
N ALA A 18 5.54 5.72 29.69
CA ALA A 18 5.28 4.64 30.66
C ALA A 18 3.99 3.86 30.36
N ASP A 19 3.02 4.52 29.72
CA ASP A 19 1.71 4.03 29.31
C ASP A 19 1.69 3.48 27.87
N SER A 20 2.81 3.52 27.14
CA SER A 20 2.86 3.00 25.78
C SER A 20 2.83 1.48 25.74
N GLU A 21 1.87 0.91 25.01
CA GLU A 21 1.80 -0.54 24.78
C GLU A 21 2.93 -1.08 23.89
N GLY A 22 3.69 -0.18 23.24
CA GLY A 22 4.69 -0.49 22.22
C GLY A 22 4.11 -0.57 20.81
N TRP A 23 4.90 -1.07 19.86
CA TRP A 23 4.45 -1.26 18.47
C TRP A 23 3.97 -2.68 18.23
N LYS A 24 2.67 -2.80 17.90
CA LYS A 24 2.04 -4.05 17.51
C LYS A 24 2.03 -4.15 15.98
N PHE A 25 2.92 -4.98 15.43
CA PHE A 25 2.95 -5.37 14.02
C PHE A 25 3.49 -6.80 13.91
N THR A 26 3.44 -7.41 12.73
CA THR A 26 3.95 -8.79 12.51
C THR A 26 5.15 -8.81 11.58
N CYS A 27 4.91 -8.60 10.29
CA CYS A 27 5.95 -8.38 9.28
C CYS A 27 5.96 -6.90 8.93
N ALA A 28 7.11 -6.23 9.01
CA ALA A 28 7.22 -4.82 8.71
C ALA A 28 8.63 -4.44 8.25
N MET A 29 8.69 -3.40 7.43
CA MET A 29 9.89 -2.57 7.31
C MET A 29 9.74 -1.43 8.33
N PHE A 30 10.76 -1.25 9.16
CA PHE A 30 10.81 -0.17 10.13
C PHE A 30 12.10 0.64 9.94
N ARG A 31 12.12 1.85 10.49
CA ARG A 31 13.30 2.71 10.52
C ARG A 31 13.53 3.23 11.93
N ILE A 32 14.80 3.47 12.26
CA ILE A 32 15.21 4.03 13.54
C ILE A 32 16.10 5.23 13.25
N HIS A 33 15.72 6.40 13.77
CA HIS A 33 16.54 7.59 13.61
C HIS A 33 17.87 7.44 14.39
N PRO A 34 19.05 7.63 13.77
CA PRO A 34 20.33 7.24 14.38
C PRO A 34 20.69 8.06 15.63
N ALA A 35 20.28 9.33 15.68
CA ALA A 35 20.59 10.22 16.81
C ALA A 35 19.50 10.21 17.89
N THR A 36 18.22 10.34 17.51
CA THR A 36 17.09 10.43 18.46
C THR A 36 16.58 9.06 18.90
N ARG A 37 17.01 7.98 18.22
CA ARG A 37 16.52 6.60 18.44
C ARG A 37 15.01 6.45 18.27
N GLU A 38 14.39 7.37 17.53
CA GLU A 38 12.96 7.31 17.21
C GLU A 38 12.71 6.14 16.25
N PHE A 39 11.93 5.17 16.71
CA PHE A 39 11.42 4.02 15.98
C PHE A 39 10.11 4.39 15.28
N GLN A 40 10.02 4.01 14.00
CA GLN A 40 8.81 4.17 13.20
C GLN A 40 8.61 2.92 12.33
N VAL A 41 7.39 2.39 12.33
CA VAL A 41 6.97 1.41 11.32
C VAL A 41 6.81 2.16 10.00
N PHE A 42 7.59 1.78 8.99
CA PHE A 42 7.52 2.38 7.67
C PHE A 42 6.38 1.77 6.86
N CYS A 43 6.34 0.43 6.77
CA CYS A 43 5.25 -0.30 6.13
C CYS A 43 5.14 -1.71 6.73
N GLU A 44 4.02 -2.39 6.49
CA GLU A 44 3.74 -3.72 7.01
C GLU A 44 3.48 -4.71 5.87
N GLY A 45 3.65 -6.02 6.11
CA GLY A 45 3.38 -7.05 5.12
C GLY A 45 4.62 -7.76 4.61
N THR A 46 4.52 -8.34 3.40
CA THR A 46 5.51 -9.23 2.77
C THR A 46 5.69 -10.55 3.52
N SER A 47 6.52 -11.46 3.00
CA SER A 47 6.82 -12.72 3.68
C SER A 47 8.30 -13.07 3.59
N ASN A 48 8.94 -13.28 4.74
CA ASN A 48 10.33 -13.68 4.85
C ASN A 48 11.26 -12.86 3.93
N PRO A 49 11.28 -11.50 4.06
CA PRO A 49 12.15 -10.69 3.23
C PRO A 49 13.62 -10.87 3.65
N TRP A 50 14.50 -11.14 2.68
CA TRP A 50 15.93 -11.42 2.92
C TRP A 50 16.86 -10.25 2.65
N GLY A 51 16.32 -9.07 2.34
CA GLY A 51 17.10 -7.86 2.16
C GLY A 51 16.24 -6.69 1.72
N ILE A 52 16.83 -5.51 1.77
CA ILE A 52 16.27 -4.26 1.27
C ILE A 52 17.31 -3.61 0.36
N ALA A 53 16.90 -3.26 -0.84
CA ALA A 53 17.69 -2.47 -1.78
C ALA A 53 17.06 -1.09 -1.96
N PHE A 54 17.89 -0.09 -2.23
CA PHE A 54 17.45 1.24 -2.59
C PHE A 54 18.02 1.58 -3.96
N ASP A 55 17.17 2.07 -4.86
CA ASP A 55 17.65 2.61 -6.13
C ASP A 55 18.32 3.98 -5.95
N ASP A 56 18.79 4.56 -7.06
CA ASP A 56 19.45 5.86 -7.00
C ASP A 56 18.51 7.03 -6.65
N ALA A 57 17.20 6.84 -6.72
CA ALA A 57 16.18 7.78 -6.26
C ALA A 57 15.83 7.60 -4.77
N GLY A 58 16.29 6.51 -4.14
CA GLY A 58 16.01 6.13 -2.75
C GLY A 58 14.68 5.40 -2.57
N GLU A 59 14.11 4.84 -3.63
CA GLU A 59 12.92 3.98 -3.55
C GLU A 59 13.31 2.58 -3.06
N ALA A 60 12.46 1.97 -2.23
CA ALA A 60 12.81 0.77 -1.49
C ALA A 60 12.26 -0.50 -2.15
N PHE A 61 13.11 -1.51 -2.32
CA PHE A 61 12.75 -2.81 -2.87
C PHE A 61 13.11 -3.92 -1.92
N VAL A 62 12.27 -4.94 -1.82
CA VAL A 62 12.58 -6.15 -1.05
C VAL A 62 12.41 -7.41 -1.87
N SER A 63 13.28 -8.38 -1.57
CA SER A 63 13.18 -9.74 -2.07
C SER A 63 12.51 -10.64 -1.02
N ALA A 64 11.43 -11.33 -1.40
CA ALA A 64 10.68 -12.27 -0.57
C ALA A 64 10.86 -13.72 -1.05
N CYS A 65 10.99 -14.65 -0.11
CA CYS A 65 11.40 -16.02 -0.42
C CYS A 65 10.24 -16.96 -0.83
N VAL A 66 9.04 -16.78 -0.26
CA VAL A 66 7.95 -17.78 -0.33
C VAL A 66 6.76 -17.37 -1.20
N ILE A 67 6.45 -16.08 -1.20
CA ILE A 67 5.47 -15.48 -2.11
C ILE A 67 6.21 -14.97 -3.36
N ASP A 68 5.58 -14.14 -4.18
CA ASP A 68 6.27 -13.48 -5.29
C ASP A 68 7.55 -12.79 -4.82
N HIS A 69 8.57 -12.78 -5.67
CA HIS A 69 9.93 -12.49 -5.23
C HIS A 69 10.21 -11.02 -5.02
N LEU A 70 9.57 -10.11 -5.75
CA LEU A 70 10.00 -8.71 -5.78
C LEU A 70 8.86 -7.73 -5.46
N TRP A 71 9.16 -6.77 -4.58
CA TRP A 71 8.20 -5.81 -4.04
C TRP A 71 8.81 -4.42 -3.99
N HIS A 72 8.04 -3.41 -4.41
CA HIS A 72 8.33 -2.00 -4.13
C HIS A 72 7.60 -1.57 -2.86
N LEU A 73 8.34 -1.01 -1.89
CA LEU A 73 7.82 -0.61 -0.59
C LEU A 73 7.67 0.91 -0.47
N THR A 74 6.45 1.36 -0.15
CA THR A 74 6.13 2.75 0.18
C THR A 74 5.66 2.88 1.62
N GLU A 75 5.77 4.09 2.15
CA GLU A 75 5.37 4.38 3.53
C GLU A 75 3.88 4.12 3.71
N THR A 76 3.50 3.60 4.88
CA THR A 76 2.13 3.23 5.28
C THR A 76 1.51 2.06 4.51
N GLY A 77 2.23 1.49 3.54
CA GLY A 77 1.78 0.34 2.77
C GLY A 77 1.52 -0.89 3.64
N TYR A 78 0.51 -1.66 3.25
CA TYR A 78 0.23 -2.97 3.82
C TYR A 78 0.26 -4.03 2.72
N TYR A 79 1.31 -4.84 2.71
CA TYR A 79 1.61 -5.77 1.63
C TYR A 79 1.04 -7.16 1.89
N HIS A 80 0.79 -7.90 0.82
CA HIS A 80 0.41 -9.31 0.89
C HIS A 80 1.44 -10.12 1.70
N ARG A 81 0.93 -11.06 2.50
CA ARG A 81 1.70 -11.97 3.34
C ARG A 81 1.31 -13.42 3.04
N GLN A 82 2.25 -14.33 3.25
CA GLN A 82 2.05 -15.77 3.08
C GLN A 82 0.95 -16.34 3.99
N GLY A 83 0.69 -15.73 5.14
CA GLY A 83 -0.32 -16.23 6.06
C GLY A 83 -0.57 -15.35 7.28
N GLY A 84 -1.46 -15.82 8.15
CA GLY A 84 -1.95 -15.10 9.31
C GLY A 84 -3.10 -14.14 8.97
N PRO A 85 -3.91 -13.76 9.97
CA PRO A 85 -5.02 -12.84 9.75
C PRO A 85 -4.49 -11.45 9.39
N TYR A 86 -5.20 -10.77 8.49
CA TYR A 86 -5.02 -9.35 8.24
C TYR A 86 -5.83 -8.55 9.27
N PRO A 87 -5.39 -7.33 9.62
CA PRO A 87 -6.29 -6.38 10.28
C PRO A 87 -7.60 -6.25 9.48
N PRO A 88 -8.76 -6.11 10.14
CA PRO A 88 -10.03 -5.92 9.45
C PRO A 88 -9.96 -4.82 8.39
N PHE A 89 -10.69 -5.00 7.31
CA PHE A 89 -10.79 -4.05 6.19
C PHE A 89 -9.46 -3.76 5.46
N THR A 90 -8.39 -4.51 5.70
CA THR A 90 -7.12 -4.32 4.98
C THR A 90 -7.30 -4.55 3.48
N TRP A 91 -6.89 -3.56 2.68
CA TRP A 91 -6.71 -3.73 1.25
C TRP A 91 -5.22 -3.85 0.93
N LYS A 92 -4.77 -5.10 0.79
CA LYS A 92 -3.35 -5.41 0.60
C LYS A 92 -2.80 -4.93 -0.74
N ILE A 93 -1.53 -4.52 -0.74
CA ILE A 93 -0.71 -4.24 -1.92
C ILE A 93 -0.03 -5.53 -2.37
N GLU A 94 -0.04 -5.79 -3.67
CA GLU A 94 0.56 -6.98 -4.29
C GLU A 94 2.01 -6.73 -4.74
N SER A 95 2.66 -7.77 -5.24
CA SER A 95 4.03 -7.72 -5.74
C SER A 95 4.13 -6.86 -7.00
N ILE A 96 5.35 -6.53 -7.42
CA ILE A 96 5.57 -5.78 -8.66
C ILE A 96 5.87 -6.67 -9.87
N VAL A 97 5.70 -7.99 -9.74
CA VAL A 97 6.09 -8.97 -10.76
C VAL A 97 4.92 -9.83 -11.22
N GLN A 98 4.98 -10.27 -12.48
CA GLN A 98 4.03 -11.23 -13.06
C GLN A 98 4.73 -12.51 -13.54
N HIS A 99 5.99 -12.69 -13.13
CA HIS A 99 6.84 -13.80 -13.53
C HIS A 99 7.45 -14.47 -12.30
N ARG A 100 8.06 -15.64 -12.51
CA ARG A 100 8.84 -16.35 -11.50
C ARG A 100 10.17 -16.74 -12.11
N HIS A 101 11.22 -16.71 -11.30
CA HIS A 101 12.46 -17.38 -11.65
C HIS A 101 12.31 -18.90 -11.49
N GLN A 102 13.28 -19.64 -12.02
CA GLN A 102 13.33 -21.10 -12.12
C GLN A 102 13.11 -21.86 -10.80
N LYS A 103 13.50 -21.26 -9.66
CA LYS A 103 13.39 -21.81 -8.31
C LYS A 103 13.03 -20.70 -7.32
N ALA A 104 12.38 -21.05 -6.21
CA ALA A 104 12.13 -20.14 -5.10
C ALA A 104 13.34 -20.08 -4.15
N ALA A 105 13.18 -19.50 -2.95
CA ALA A 105 14.26 -19.27 -1.97
C ALA A 105 15.27 -18.20 -2.39
N TYR A 106 14.71 -17.05 -2.77
CA TYR A 106 15.46 -15.82 -2.99
C TYR A 106 16.08 -15.31 -1.68
N CYS A 107 17.30 -14.81 -1.76
CA CYS A 107 18.08 -14.34 -0.62
C CYS A 107 18.97 -13.16 -1.04
N GLY A 108 19.07 -12.17 -0.15
CA GLY A 108 19.64 -10.87 -0.50
C GLY A 108 18.83 -10.14 -1.58
N ILE A 109 19.15 -8.86 -1.74
CA ILE A 109 18.74 -8.04 -2.87
C ILE A 109 19.69 -6.84 -2.91
N HIS A 110 20.20 -6.50 -4.09
CA HIS A 110 21.10 -5.37 -4.26
C HIS A 110 20.79 -4.60 -5.53
N TRP A 111 20.61 -3.28 -5.41
CA TRP A 111 20.61 -2.38 -6.56
C TRP A 111 22.05 -2.13 -6.99
N TYR A 112 22.42 -2.65 -8.15
CA TYR A 112 23.78 -2.53 -8.64
C TYR A 112 23.90 -1.41 -9.67
N ASP A 113 24.60 -0.35 -9.32
CA ASP A 113 25.01 0.70 -10.26
C ASP A 113 26.48 1.08 -10.04
N SER A 114 27.32 0.72 -11.02
CA SER A 114 28.75 0.97 -11.01
C SER A 114 29.31 0.93 -12.43
N ASP A 115 30.17 1.90 -12.76
CA ASP A 115 30.90 1.99 -14.03
C ASP A 115 31.98 0.93 -14.21
N ALA A 116 32.24 0.11 -13.18
CA ALA A 116 33.08 -1.08 -13.31
C ALA A 116 32.53 -2.08 -14.34
N TYR A 117 31.22 -2.00 -14.65
CA TYR A 117 30.49 -2.87 -15.57
C TYR A 117 29.82 -2.02 -16.65
N PRO A 118 29.58 -2.55 -17.87
CA PRO A 118 28.86 -1.80 -18.89
C PRO A 118 27.37 -1.68 -18.56
N GLU A 119 26.70 -0.72 -19.21
CA GLU A 119 25.31 -0.34 -18.96
C GLU A 119 24.30 -1.49 -18.85
N PRO A 120 24.39 -2.60 -19.63
CA PRO A 120 23.44 -3.70 -19.53
C PRO A 120 23.40 -4.43 -18.16
N TYR A 121 24.41 -4.25 -17.31
CA TYR A 121 24.43 -4.83 -15.95
C TYR A 121 24.11 -3.82 -14.85
N ARG A 122 24.00 -2.53 -15.21
CA ARG A 122 23.80 -1.45 -14.24
C ARG A 122 22.32 -1.17 -14.06
N ARG A 123 21.99 -0.59 -12.91
CA ARG A 123 20.63 -0.17 -12.54
C ARG A 123 19.62 -1.33 -12.62
N LYS A 124 20.04 -2.44 -12.03
CA LYS A 124 19.28 -3.69 -11.91
C LYS A 124 19.28 -4.18 -10.48
N LEU A 125 18.27 -4.96 -10.13
CA LEU A 125 18.21 -5.68 -8.87
C LEU A 125 18.81 -7.07 -9.08
N TYR A 126 19.83 -7.40 -8.28
CA TYR A 126 20.41 -8.74 -8.22
C TYR A 126 20.02 -9.41 -6.93
N MET A 127 19.60 -10.67 -7.04
CA MET A 127 19.09 -11.48 -5.94
C MET A 127 19.73 -12.86 -6.00
N GLY A 128 20.23 -13.35 -4.88
CA GLY A 128 20.65 -14.73 -4.81
C GLY A 128 19.47 -15.68 -4.79
N ASN A 129 19.68 -16.89 -5.28
CA ASN A 129 18.69 -17.95 -5.25
C ASN A 129 19.35 -19.24 -4.80
N ILE A 130 19.14 -19.62 -3.53
CA ILE A 130 19.86 -20.75 -2.95
C ILE A 130 19.41 -22.07 -3.56
N HIS A 131 18.13 -22.25 -3.90
CA HIS A 131 17.67 -23.48 -4.54
C HIS A 131 18.09 -23.57 -6.02
N GLY A 132 18.31 -22.41 -6.67
CA GLY A 132 18.76 -22.31 -8.04
C GLY A 132 20.29 -22.30 -8.20
N GLY A 133 21.06 -22.12 -7.12
CA GLY A 133 22.52 -21.97 -7.19
C GLY A 133 22.97 -20.83 -8.10
N CYS A 134 22.26 -19.70 -8.11
CA CYS A 134 22.43 -18.64 -9.11
C CYS A 134 22.17 -17.24 -8.54
N ILE A 135 22.49 -16.23 -9.33
CA ILE A 135 22.12 -14.83 -9.09
C ILE A 135 21.07 -14.42 -10.13
N ASN A 136 19.82 -14.32 -9.71
CA ASN A 136 18.74 -13.81 -10.54
C ASN A 136 18.87 -12.29 -10.74
N SER A 137 18.28 -11.81 -11.83
CA SER A 137 18.27 -10.40 -12.18
C SER A 137 16.88 -9.93 -12.58
N ASP A 138 16.50 -8.77 -12.07
CA ASP A 138 15.27 -8.07 -12.44
C ASP A 138 15.59 -6.62 -12.77
N ARG A 139 14.96 -6.11 -13.83
CA ARG A 139 14.89 -4.67 -14.11
C ARG A 139 13.59 -4.13 -13.55
N VAL A 140 13.62 -2.94 -12.95
CA VAL A 140 12.41 -2.22 -12.51
C VAL A 140 12.10 -1.06 -13.46
N ILE A 141 10.82 -0.91 -13.80
CA ILE A 141 10.31 0.12 -14.69
C ILE A 141 9.21 0.89 -13.95
N PRO A 142 9.25 2.23 -13.88
CA PRO A 142 8.18 3.01 -13.26
C PRO A 142 6.79 2.71 -13.87
N GLN A 143 5.77 2.59 -13.02
CA GLN A 143 4.38 2.41 -13.41
C GLN A 143 3.46 3.06 -12.36
N GLY A 144 2.83 4.19 -12.71
CA GLY A 144 2.06 4.99 -11.75
C GLY A 144 2.94 5.47 -10.58
N ALA A 145 2.46 5.36 -9.34
CA ALA A 145 3.25 5.66 -8.16
C ALA A 145 4.15 4.49 -7.68
N THR A 146 4.29 3.43 -8.48
CA THR A 146 5.08 2.24 -8.16
C THR A 146 5.96 1.81 -9.34
N TYR A 147 6.42 0.56 -9.31
CA TYR A 147 7.24 -0.06 -10.34
C TYR A 147 6.62 -1.36 -10.83
N ARG A 148 7.09 -1.82 -11.99
CA ARG A 148 6.94 -3.18 -12.51
C ARG A 148 8.32 -3.81 -12.64
N GLY A 149 8.48 -5.02 -12.13
CA GLY A 149 9.66 -5.85 -12.28
C GLY A 149 9.56 -6.71 -13.54
N GLU A 150 10.58 -6.65 -14.38
CA GLU A 150 10.74 -7.45 -15.59
C GLU A 150 11.91 -8.43 -15.41
N PRO A 151 11.76 -9.69 -15.84
CA PRO A 151 12.82 -10.67 -15.74
C PRO A 151 13.97 -10.31 -16.68
N GLU A 152 15.18 -10.54 -16.21
CA GLU A 152 16.40 -10.51 -17.02
C GLU A 152 17.10 -11.87 -16.92
N ASN A 153 18.08 -12.11 -17.80
CA ASN A 153 18.90 -13.31 -17.68
C ASN A 153 19.64 -13.31 -16.35
N ASP A 154 19.76 -14.49 -15.73
CA ASP A 154 20.59 -14.69 -14.55
C ASP A 154 22.00 -14.13 -14.79
N LEU A 155 22.55 -13.43 -13.80
CA LEU A 155 23.92 -12.91 -13.87
C LEU A 155 24.92 -14.07 -13.94
N LEU A 156 24.67 -15.14 -13.17
CA LEU A 156 25.44 -16.37 -13.20
C LEU A 156 24.62 -17.54 -12.64
N THR A 157 25.00 -18.74 -13.06
CA THR A 157 24.63 -20.01 -12.44
C THR A 157 25.91 -20.75 -12.06
N ALA A 158 26.02 -21.16 -10.81
CA ALA A 158 27.22 -21.83 -10.32
C ALA A 158 27.27 -23.30 -10.78
N ASN A 159 28.45 -23.78 -11.11
CA ASN A 159 28.73 -25.20 -11.32
C ASN A 159 29.10 -25.89 -9.99
N ASP A 160 28.34 -25.61 -8.95
CA ASP A 160 28.59 -26.07 -7.58
C ASP A 160 27.25 -26.15 -6.84
N ALA A 161 26.86 -27.38 -6.48
CA ALA A 161 25.56 -27.66 -5.86
C ALA A 161 25.42 -27.09 -4.43
N TRP A 162 26.51 -26.64 -3.82
CA TRP A 162 26.53 -26.08 -2.47
C TRP A 162 26.66 -24.55 -2.47
N PHE A 163 26.64 -23.92 -3.64
CA PHE A 163 26.65 -22.45 -3.76
C PHE A 163 25.32 -21.85 -3.30
N MET A 164 25.37 -21.04 -2.23
CA MET A 164 24.23 -20.39 -1.58
C MET A 164 24.49 -18.88 -1.45
N PRO A 165 24.20 -18.09 -2.50
CA PRO A 165 24.56 -16.67 -2.55
C PRO A 165 23.62 -15.80 -1.71
N VAL A 166 23.92 -15.61 -0.42
CA VAL A 166 22.99 -14.95 0.52
C VAL A 166 23.03 -13.43 0.52
N VAL A 167 24.12 -12.80 0.07
CA VAL A 167 24.25 -11.32 0.02
C VAL A 167 24.98 -10.90 -1.24
N GLN A 168 24.52 -9.79 -1.84
CA GLN A 168 25.17 -9.10 -2.95
C GLN A 168 25.46 -7.66 -2.53
N THR A 169 26.59 -7.10 -2.93
CA THR A 169 26.92 -5.69 -2.66
C THR A 169 27.93 -5.14 -3.66
N THR A 170 28.03 -3.82 -3.78
CA THR A 170 29.06 -3.16 -4.61
C THR A 170 30.35 -3.02 -3.79
N GLY A 171 31.45 -3.56 -4.29
CA GLY A 171 32.78 -3.44 -3.68
C GLY A 171 33.42 -2.06 -3.87
N PRO A 172 34.53 -1.78 -3.16
CA PRO A 172 35.26 -0.49 -3.24
C PRO A 172 35.76 -0.09 -4.63
N ASP A 173 36.02 -1.08 -5.49
CA ASP A 173 36.43 -0.91 -6.89
C ASP A 173 35.23 -0.94 -7.86
N GLY A 174 34.02 -0.99 -7.33
CA GLY A 174 32.78 -1.00 -8.10
C GLY A 174 32.35 -2.38 -8.56
N CYS A 175 33.14 -3.43 -8.33
CA CYS A 175 32.79 -4.80 -8.71
C CYS A 175 31.69 -5.39 -7.82
N LEU A 176 30.88 -6.32 -8.35
CA LEU A 176 29.86 -6.99 -7.54
C LEU A 176 30.55 -8.02 -6.62
N CYS A 177 30.30 -7.92 -5.32
CA CYS A 177 30.72 -8.89 -4.32
C CYS A 177 29.53 -9.78 -3.92
N ILE A 178 29.78 -11.07 -3.75
CA ILE A 178 28.79 -12.05 -3.30
C ILE A 178 29.30 -12.76 -2.06
N LEU A 179 28.50 -12.75 -1.01
CA LEU A 179 28.69 -13.64 0.13
C LEU A 179 27.95 -14.95 -0.13
N ASP A 180 28.70 -16.03 -0.13
CA ASP A 180 28.19 -17.38 -0.28
C ASP A 180 28.30 -18.10 1.07
N TRP A 181 27.15 -18.51 1.61
CA TRP A 181 27.10 -19.27 2.86
C TRP A 181 27.86 -20.60 2.70
N TYR A 182 27.76 -21.23 1.53
CA TYR A 182 28.34 -22.52 1.20
C TYR A 182 27.99 -23.65 2.18
N ASP A 183 26.89 -24.37 1.90
CA ASP A 183 26.42 -25.49 2.73
C ASP A 183 25.77 -26.58 1.85
N ARG A 184 25.61 -27.78 2.40
CA ARG A 184 24.84 -28.88 1.77
C ARG A 184 23.34 -28.73 1.98
N TYR A 185 22.95 -28.06 3.07
CA TYR A 185 21.56 -27.99 3.53
C TYR A 185 20.96 -26.61 3.30
N HIS A 186 20.09 -26.52 2.29
CA HIS A 186 19.39 -25.28 1.91
C HIS A 186 18.29 -24.90 2.91
N CYS A 187 17.75 -25.88 3.63
CA CYS A 187 16.59 -25.73 4.48
C CYS A 187 16.84 -26.37 5.85
N TYR A 188 16.19 -25.82 6.88
CA TYR A 188 16.41 -26.21 8.27
C TYR A 188 16.01 -27.67 8.56
N GLN A 189 15.12 -28.27 7.76
CA GLN A 189 14.68 -29.65 7.95
C GLN A 189 15.83 -30.64 7.76
N ASP A 190 16.64 -30.45 6.72
CA ASP A 190 17.81 -31.29 6.46
C ASP A 190 18.90 -31.04 7.51
N ALA A 191 19.12 -29.77 7.87
CA ALA A 191 20.04 -29.38 8.94
C ALA A 191 19.64 -29.94 10.31
N ASN A 192 18.34 -30.06 10.61
CA ASN A 192 17.85 -30.67 11.85
C ASN A 192 17.97 -32.19 11.84
N ARG A 193 17.81 -32.83 10.67
CA ARG A 193 17.96 -34.28 10.52
C ARG A 193 19.42 -34.71 10.69
N ASP A 194 20.35 -33.93 10.15
CA ASP A 194 21.80 -34.15 10.30
C ASP A 194 22.52 -32.85 10.65
N PRO A 195 22.54 -32.46 11.94
CA PRO A 195 23.23 -31.24 12.37
C PRO A 195 24.75 -31.29 12.15
N GLY A 196 25.35 -32.48 12.06
CA GLY A 196 26.78 -32.67 11.85
C GLY A 196 27.23 -32.42 10.40
N GLY A 197 26.29 -32.45 9.44
CA GLY A 197 26.56 -32.18 8.04
C GLY A 197 26.59 -30.70 7.64
N ILE A 198 26.17 -29.79 8.54
CA ILE A 198 26.19 -28.33 8.35
C ILE A 198 27.65 -27.85 8.23
N ASP A 199 27.96 -27.09 7.19
CA ASP A 199 29.29 -26.49 7.02
C ASP A 199 29.33 -25.08 7.62
N ARG A 200 30.19 -24.89 8.62
CA ARG A 200 30.33 -23.61 9.33
C ARG A 200 31.65 -22.89 9.05
N LEU A 201 32.53 -23.48 8.22
CA LEU A 201 33.92 -23.05 8.08
C LEU A 201 34.28 -22.65 6.65
N ARG A 202 33.47 -23.02 5.66
CA ARG A 202 33.83 -22.88 4.24
C ARG A 202 33.05 -21.81 3.47
N GLY A 203 32.38 -20.89 4.17
CA GLY A 203 31.75 -19.72 3.53
C GLY A 203 32.74 -18.95 2.65
N ARG A 204 32.27 -18.41 1.53
CA ARG A 204 33.11 -17.82 0.47
C ARG A 204 32.70 -16.38 0.21
N LEU A 205 33.69 -15.53 -0.11
CA LEU A 205 33.47 -14.18 -0.61
C LEU A 205 33.97 -14.11 -2.05
N TYR A 206 33.06 -13.95 -2.99
CA TYR A 206 33.40 -13.74 -4.39
C TYR A 206 33.43 -12.26 -4.72
N ARG A 207 34.42 -11.87 -5.52
CA ARG A 207 34.45 -10.62 -6.25
C ARG A 207 34.31 -10.94 -7.72
N ILE A 208 33.16 -10.60 -8.30
CA ILE A 208 32.93 -10.75 -9.74
C ILE A 208 33.53 -9.53 -10.43
N ARG A 209 34.37 -9.75 -11.42
CA ARG A 209 34.97 -8.68 -12.21
C ARG A 209 34.46 -8.73 -13.63
N TYR A 210 34.17 -7.57 -14.20
CA TYR A 210 34.01 -7.46 -15.64
C TYR A 210 35.38 -7.38 -16.30
N GLN A 211 35.72 -8.36 -17.14
CA GLN A 211 37.00 -8.41 -17.86
C GLN A 211 38.21 -8.10 -16.94
N ASN A 212 38.95 -7.03 -17.28
CA ASN A 212 40.19 -6.64 -16.62
C ASN A 212 40.00 -5.55 -15.56
N THR A 213 38.78 -5.27 -15.08
CA THR A 213 38.53 -4.23 -14.05
C THR A 213 39.51 -4.38 -12.88
N PRO A 214 40.32 -3.35 -12.59
CA PRO A 214 41.42 -3.45 -11.63
C PRO A 214 40.91 -3.46 -10.20
N HIS A 215 41.75 -3.94 -9.29
CA HIS A 215 41.52 -3.75 -7.86
C HIS A 215 41.71 -2.27 -7.50
N SER A 216 40.87 -1.77 -6.60
CA SER A 216 41.12 -0.49 -5.96
C SER A 216 42.36 -0.59 -5.07
N ARG A 217 43.16 0.48 -5.06
CA ARG A 217 44.19 0.66 -4.03
C ARG A 217 43.52 0.83 -2.66
N PRO A 218 44.18 0.46 -1.55
CA PRO A 218 43.68 0.77 -0.21
C PRO A 218 43.45 2.27 -0.03
N PHE A 219 42.31 2.64 0.54
CA PHE A 219 41.95 4.02 0.85
C PHE A 219 41.14 4.07 2.15
N ASN A 220 41.03 5.26 2.74
CA ASN A 220 40.19 5.49 3.91
C ASN A 220 39.29 6.71 3.69
N LEU A 221 38.01 6.48 3.39
CA LEU A 221 37.07 7.58 3.17
C LEU A 221 36.78 8.38 4.44
N ALA A 222 37.01 7.80 5.63
CA ALA A 222 36.77 8.52 6.89
C ALA A 222 37.70 9.72 7.08
N THR A 223 38.88 9.70 6.45
CA THR A 223 39.87 10.79 6.50
C THR A 223 39.72 11.82 5.38
N GLU A 224 38.82 11.60 4.42
CA GLU A 224 38.56 12.52 3.31
C GLU A 224 37.98 13.85 3.81
N THR A 225 38.21 14.94 3.08
CA THR A 225 37.63 16.24 3.41
C THR A 225 36.13 16.26 3.11
N ASP A 226 35.37 17.18 3.72
CA ASP A 226 33.96 17.36 3.39
C ASP A 226 33.76 17.65 1.90
N GLN A 227 34.63 18.48 1.31
CA GLN A 227 34.60 18.80 -0.12
C GLN A 227 34.78 17.54 -1.00
N SER A 228 35.76 16.70 -0.69
CA SER A 228 36.01 15.44 -1.40
C SER A 228 34.79 14.50 -1.32
N LEU A 229 34.18 14.38 -0.13
CA LEU A 229 32.99 13.57 0.05
C LEU A 229 31.76 14.13 -0.69
N LEU A 230 31.60 15.46 -0.76
CA LEU A 230 30.52 16.09 -1.52
C LEU A 230 30.62 15.78 -3.02
N GLU A 231 31.84 15.81 -3.58
CA GLU A 231 32.09 15.43 -4.97
C GLU A 231 31.79 13.94 -5.21
N MET A 232 32.10 13.07 -4.24
CA MET A 232 31.81 11.63 -4.32
C MET A 232 30.31 11.30 -4.34
N LEU A 233 29.41 12.20 -3.97
CA LEU A 233 27.96 11.97 -4.07
C LEU A 233 27.50 11.77 -5.53
N SER A 234 28.27 12.29 -6.50
CA SER A 234 28.04 12.13 -7.94
C SER A 234 28.88 11.02 -8.59
N SER A 235 29.64 10.25 -7.79
CA SER A 235 30.50 9.16 -8.30
C SER A 235 29.69 8.12 -9.09
N PRO A 236 30.16 7.59 -10.23
CA PRO A 236 29.45 6.51 -10.92
C PRO A 236 29.52 5.16 -10.19
N ASN A 237 30.42 5.02 -9.21
CA ASN A 237 30.55 3.85 -8.34
C ASN A 237 29.63 4.00 -7.09
N GLY A 238 28.63 3.13 -6.98
CA GLY A 238 27.65 3.13 -5.88
C GLY A 238 28.27 3.02 -4.48
N PHE A 239 29.34 2.22 -4.29
CA PHE A 239 30.02 2.11 -2.98
C PHE A 239 30.54 3.46 -2.50
N ARG A 240 31.13 4.25 -3.41
CA ARG A 240 31.67 5.58 -3.08
C ARG A 240 30.55 6.56 -2.75
N ARG A 241 29.48 6.59 -3.56
CA ARG A 241 28.31 7.45 -3.32
C ARG A 241 27.67 7.18 -1.95
N ASP A 242 27.37 5.91 -1.68
CA ASP A 242 26.65 5.51 -0.48
C ASP A 242 27.50 5.71 0.77
N THR A 243 28.80 5.42 0.69
CA THR A 243 29.73 5.66 1.80
C THR A 243 29.91 7.16 2.07
N ALA A 244 30.02 7.98 1.03
CA ALA A 244 30.12 9.44 1.18
C ALA A 244 28.85 10.02 1.82
N GLN A 245 27.67 9.60 1.37
CA GLN A 245 26.39 10.01 1.96
C GLN A 245 26.30 9.65 3.45
N ARG A 246 26.70 8.43 3.83
CA ARG A 246 26.76 7.99 5.24
C ARG A 246 27.70 8.89 6.06
N LEU A 247 28.94 9.07 5.60
CA LEU A 247 29.95 9.84 6.33
C LEU A 247 29.55 11.31 6.48
N LEU A 248 29.00 11.94 5.44
CA LEU A 248 28.49 13.31 5.52
C LEU A 248 27.32 13.43 6.50
N SER A 249 26.41 12.45 6.51
CA SER A 249 25.30 12.40 7.48
C SER A 249 25.82 12.29 8.91
N GLU A 250 26.78 11.40 9.17
CA GLU A 250 27.40 11.23 10.49
C GLU A 250 28.14 12.51 10.95
N ARG A 251 28.89 13.15 10.04
CA ARG A 251 29.60 14.41 10.33
C ARG A 251 28.64 15.54 10.64
N LEU A 252 27.58 15.69 9.84
CA LEU A 252 26.60 16.76 10.03
C LEU A 252 25.79 16.55 11.32
N LEU A 253 25.41 15.31 11.64
CA LEU A 253 24.77 14.96 12.91
C LEU A 253 25.64 15.29 14.13
N LYS A 254 26.94 15.01 14.04
CA LYS A 254 27.90 15.23 15.13
C LYS A 254 28.27 16.69 15.32
N ASN A 255 28.62 17.37 14.22
CA ASN A 255 29.28 18.67 14.27
C ASN A 255 28.36 19.85 13.94
N ARG A 256 27.21 19.61 13.31
CA ARG A 256 26.25 20.65 12.91
C ARG A 256 26.90 21.80 12.10
N SER A 257 27.89 21.50 11.24
CA SER A 257 28.67 22.51 10.51
C SER A 257 27.78 23.36 9.58
N PRO A 258 27.72 24.69 9.77
CA PRO A 258 26.98 25.59 8.87
C PRO A 258 27.58 25.63 7.46
N GLN A 259 28.91 25.51 7.34
CA GLN A 259 29.58 25.50 6.03
C GLN A 259 29.17 24.28 5.21
N LEU A 260 29.16 23.09 5.83
CA LEU A 260 28.70 21.87 5.16
C LEU A 260 27.20 21.95 4.82
N GLN A 261 26.37 22.46 5.73
CA GLN A 261 24.95 22.70 5.46
C GLN A 261 24.75 23.60 4.23
N HIS A 262 25.49 24.71 4.15
CA HIS A 262 25.41 25.64 3.01
C HIS A 262 25.83 24.97 1.69
N SER A 263 26.92 24.19 1.69
CA SER A 263 27.36 23.45 0.50
C SER A 263 26.31 22.43 0.05
N LEU A 264 25.71 21.69 0.99
CA LEU A 264 24.63 20.75 0.69
C LEU A 264 23.39 21.47 0.14
N HIS A 265 22.99 22.59 0.73
CA HIS A 265 21.87 23.40 0.23
C HIS A 265 22.08 23.80 -1.23
N ARG A 266 23.27 24.31 -1.57
CA ARG A 266 23.62 24.66 -2.96
C ARG A 266 23.57 23.45 -3.90
N LEU A 267 24.04 22.28 -3.46
CA LEU A 267 23.96 21.07 -4.29
C LEU A 267 22.52 20.57 -4.48
N VAL A 268 21.63 20.78 -3.51
CA VAL A 268 20.21 20.45 -3.67
C VAL A 268 19.55 21.32 -4.76
N THR A 269 19.92 22.60 -4.85
CA THR A 269 19.32 23.54 -5.82
C THR A 269 20.00 23.52 -7.18
N ASP A 270 21.34 23.46 -7.22
CA ASP A 270 22.11 23.81 -8.40
C ASP A 270 22.70 22.60 -9.15
N ASN A 271 22.76 21.41 -8.52
CA ASN A 271 23.44 20.26 -9.12
C ASN A 271 22.62 19.68 -10.30
N PRO A 272 23.24 19.43 -11.46
CA PRO A 272 22.51 18.91 -12.62
C PRO A 272 22.06 17.44 -12.47
N GLN A 273 22.71 16.66 -11.61
CA GLN A 273 22.36 15.27 -11.36
C GLN A 273 21.31 15.18 -10.27
N ARG A 274 20.08 14.83 -10.66
CA ARG A 274 18.94 14.63 -9.78
C ARG A 274 19.24 13.73 -8.58
N GLU A 275 19.93 12.62 -8.78
CA GLU A 275 20.28 11.66 -7.74
C GLU A 275 21.17 12.30 -6.67
N THR A 276 22.13 13.14 -7.09
CA THR A 276 22.99 13.89 -6.15
C THR A 276 22.17 14.88 -5.33
N ARG A 277 21.22 15.59 -5.96
CA ARG A 277 20.30 16.50 -5.25
C ARG A 277 19.50 15.77 -4.18
N LEU A 278 18.95 14.60 -4.50
CA LEU A 278 18.18 13.77 -3.57
C LEU A 278 19.02 13.27 -2.39
N ARG A 279 20.27 12.86 -2.64
CA ARG A 279 21.20 12.46 -1.57
C ARG A 279 21.51 13.62 -0.63
N CYS A 280 21.79 14.81 -1.17
CA CYS A 280 22.03 16.02 -0.37
C CYS A 280 20.82 16.39 0.49
N LEU A 281 19.60 16.32 -0.09
CA LEU A 281 18.35 16.55 0.64
C LEU A 281 18.17 15.54 1.78
N GLY A 282 18.50 14.26 1.55
CA GLY A 282 18.49 13.21 2.56
C GLY A 282 19.46 13.47 3.71
N ILE A 283 20.70 13.92 3.41
CA ILE A 283 21.71 14.27 4.42
C ILE A 283 21.21 15.40 5.31
N LEU A 284 20.65 16.48 4.72
CA LEU A 284 20.07 17.60 5.46
C LEU A 284 18.87 17.16 6.31
N SER A 285 18.02 16.29 5.76
CA SER A 285 16.83 15.75 6.45
C SER A 285 17.20 14.96 7.69
N VAL A 286 18.13 14.01 7.59
CA VAL A 286 18.60 13.20 8.73
C VAL A 286 19.25 14.06 9.80
N ALA A 287 19.98 15.10 9.40
CA ALA A 287 20.54 16.05 10.36
C ALA A 287 19.48 16.95 11.01
N GLY A 288 18.26 17.04 10.47
CA GLY A 288 17.26 18.03 10.90
C GLY A 288 17.74 19.45 10.65
N MET A 289 18.41 19.68 9.52
CA MET A 289 18.98 20.97 9.09
C MET A 289 18.35 21.44 7.77
N LEU A 290 17.10 21.07 7.55
CA LEU A 290 16.29 21.57 6.44
C LEU A 290 15.64 22.90 6.82
N GLU A 291 15.59 23.80 5.86
CA GLU A 291 14.99 25.12 6.00
C GLU A 291 13.73 25.21 5.15
N GLU A 292 12.67 25.82 5.68
CA GLU A 292 11.39 25.92 4.96
C GLU A 292 11.48 26.64 3.60
N PRO A 293 12.26 27.74 3.44
CA PRO A 293 12.41 28.38 2.13
C PRO A 293 12.97 27.46 1.04
N LEU A 294 13.89 26.55 1.42
CA LEU A 294 14.38 25.53 0.51
C LEU A 294 13.25 24.57 0.11
N LEU A 295 12.47 24.08 1.08
CA LEU A 295 11.38 23.14 0.80
C LEU A 295 10.29 23.77 -0.08
N LEU A 296 9.91 25.02 0.19
CA LEU A 296 8.98 25.78 -0.65
C LEU A 296 9.46 25.90 -2.09
N THR A 297 10.76 26.15 -2.29
CA THR A 297 11.39 26.16 -3.62
C THR A 297 11.30 24.79 -4.28
N LEU A 298 11.64 23.72 -3.56
CA LEU A 298 11.63 22.36 -4.09
C LEU A 298 10.21 21.81 -4.37
N LEU A 299 9.16 22.36 -3.75
CA LEU A 299 7.76 22.04 -4.08
C LEU A 299 7.36 22.50 -5.48
N GLN A 300 8.14 23.39 -6.10
CA GLN A 300 7.95 23.88 -7.47
C GLN A 300 8.97 23.31 -8.46
N ASP A 301 9.79 22.34 -8.04
CA ASP A 301 10.85 21.78 -8.88
C ASP A 301 10.29 21.09 -10.13
N SER A 302 11.02 21.14 -11.24
CA SER A 302 10.65 20.43 -12.47
C SER A 302 10.61 18.91 -12.29
N GLU A 303 11.47 18.34 -11.43
CA GLU A 303 11.57 16.90 -11.20
C GLU A 303 10.51 16.42 -10.19
N PRO A 304 9.57 15.54 -10.59
CA PRO A 304 8.52 15.09 -9.68
C PRO A 304 9.02 14.43 -8.40
N ILE A 305 10.09 13.64 -8.49
CA ILE A 305 10.66 12.98 -7.32
C ILE A 305 11.26 13.98 -6.31
N VAL A 306 11.76 15.13 -6.78
CA VAL A 306 12.25 16.20 -5.90
C VAL A 306 11.08 16.86 -5.18
N ARG A 307 9.97 17.15 -5.89
CA ARG A 307 8.73 17.64 -5.27
C ARG A 307 8.20 16.67 -4.22
N ALA A 308 8.10 15.38 -4.54
CA ALA A 308 7.69 14.33 -3.61
C ALA A 308 8.59 14.29 -2.37
N ARG A 309 9.91 14.31 -2.55
CA ARG A 309 10.86 14.31 -1.42
C ARG A 309 10.78 15.58 -0.57
N SER A 310 10.46 16.74 -1.17
CA SER A 310 10.17 17.97 -0.43
C SER A 310 8.91 17.84 0.44
N ILE A 311 7.80 17.28 -0.10
CA ILE A 311 6.57 17.01 0.66
C ILE A 311 6.84 16.08 1.84
N ARG A 312 7.62 15.02 1.63
CA ARG A 312 8.02 14.10 2.70
C ARG A 312 8.84 14.83 3.76
N ALA A 313 9.79 15.66 3.35
CA ALA A 313 10.66 16.39 4.24
C ALA A 313 9.91 17.45 5.07
N ALA A 314 8.94 18.16 4.47
CA ALA A 314 8.08 19.13 5.16
C ALA A 314 7.34 18.49 6.36
N ARG A 315 6.89 17.24 6.19
CA ARG A 315 6.22 16.45 7.23
C ARG A 315 7.15 16.04 8.38
N GLU A 316 8.45 15.91 8.13
CA GLU A 316 9.44 15.51 9.14
C GLU A 316 9.97 16.70 9.97
N LEU A 317 9.65 17.94 9.57
CA LEU A 317 9.91 19.10 10.41
C LEU A 317 9.12 18.98 11.71
N ARG A 318 9.73 19.39 12.82
CA ARG A 318 9.07 19.36 14.15
C ARG A 318 7.89 20.31 14.23
N THR A 319 8.02 21.48 13.60
CA THR A 319 7.04 22.58 13.63
C THR A 319 6.98 23.23 12.24
N PRO A 320 6.43 22.54 11.22
CA PRO A 320 6.29 23.12 9.89
C PRO A 320 5.27 24.27 9.93
N SER A 321 5.55 25.36 9.20
CA SER A 321 4.61 26.46 9.07
C SER A 321 3.32 26.05 8.36
N PRO A 322 2.19 26.73 8.67
CA PRO A 322 0.95 26.54 7.92
C PRO A 322 1.10 26.79 6.42
N GLU A 323 1.97 27.71 6.01
CA GLU A 323 2.27 28.01 4.61
C GLU A 323 2.89 26.80 3.92
N LEU A 324 3.97 26.23 4.50
CA LEU A 324 4.63 25.06 3.95
C LEU A 324 3.70 23.84 3.88
N LEU A 325 2.92 23.59 4.93
CA LEU A 325 1.95 22.50 4.94
C LEU A 325 0.89 22.69 3.86
N THR A 326 0.33 23.89 3.73
CA THR A 326 -0.67 24.20 2.68
C THR A 326 -0.08 23.98 1.29
N ALA A 327 1.10 24.53 1.02
CA ALA A 327 1.79 24.35 -0.26
C ALA A 327 2.08 22.87 -0.58
N ALA A 328 2.41 22.06 0.44
CA ALA A 328 2.63 20.63 0.26
C ALA A 328 1.33 19.85 -0.02
N LEU A 329 0.21 20.21 0.65
CA LEU A 329 -1.10 19.56 0.45
C LEU A 329 -1.76 19.96 -0.88
N GLU A 330 -1.50 21.16 -1.37
CA GLU A 330 -1.92 21.63 -2.71
C GLU A 330 -1.32 20.78 -3.84
N ARG A 331 -0.24 20.02 -3.59
CA ARG A 331 0.30 19.07 -4.57
C ARG A 331 -0.57 17.82 -4.79
N SER A 332 -1.75 17.75 -4.16
CA SER A 332 -2.76 16.72 -4.44
C SER A 332 -3.28 16.74 -5.88
N SER A 333 -3.11 17.85 -6.60
CA SER A 333 -3.41 18.01 -8.04
C SER A 333 -2.18 17.89 -8.95
N ASP A 334 -1.03 17.44 -8.42
CA ASP A 334 0.18 17.28 -9.24
C ASP A 334 -0.01 16.22 -10.34
N ALA A 335 0.54 16.48 -11.52
CA ALA A 335 0.44 15.56 -12.65
C ALA A 335 1.10 14.19 -12.38
N ALA A 336 2.15 14.16 -11.54
CA ALA A 336 2.90 12.94 -11.27
C ALA A 336 2.29 12.12 -10.10
N HIS A 337 2.09 10.82 -10.34
CA HIS A 337 1.56 9.89 -9.34
C HIS A 337 2.36 9.83 -8.05
N SER A 338 3.70 9.83 -8.14
CA SER A 338 4.58 9.79 -6.96
C SER A 338 4.42 11.00 -6.05
N VAL A 339 4.10 12.17 -6.62
CA VAL A 339 3.82 13.38 -5.86
C VAL A 339 2.48 13.25 -5.16
N ARG A 340 1.42 12.89 -5.89
CA ARG A 340 0.07 12.67 -5.32
C ARG A 340 0.09 11.63 -4.19
N LEU A 341 0.79 10.52 -4.38
CA LEU A 341 0.97 9.47 -3.37
C LEU A 341 1.62 10.03 -2.10
N GLN A 342 2.73 10.77 -2.24
CA GLN A 342 3.44 11.33 -1.10
C GLN A 342 2.61 12.42 -0.40
N THR A 343 1.80 13.18 -1.12
CA THR A 343 0.83 14.13 -0.55
C THR A 343 -0.22 13.43 0.30
N VAL A 344 -0.76 12.28 -0.14
CA VAL A 344 -1.68 11.45 0.66
C VAL A 344 -1.02 11.00 1.98
N ILE A 345 0.21 10.49 1.91
CA ILE A 345 0.94 10.02 3.09
C ILE A 345 1.20 11.18 4.07
N THR A 346 1.49 12.38 3.56
CA THR A 346 1.67 13.58 4.40
C THR A 346 0.35 14.08 4.99
N ALA A 347 -0.73 14.07 4.23
CA ALA A 347 -2.06 14.47 4.66
C ALA A 347 -2.61 13.58 5.77
N ALA A 348 -2.27 12.29 5.77
CA ALA A 348 -2.71 11.33 6.79
C ALA A 348 -2.25 11.67 8.22
N ARG A 349 -1.25 12.53 8.40
CA ARG A 349 -0.80 13.02 9.72
C ARG A 349 -1.47 14.35 10.14
N GLN A 350 -2.37 14.88 9.31
CA GLN A 350 -3.09 16.12 9.57
C GLN A 350 -4.48 15.85 10.16
N PRO A 351 -5.12 16.85 10.79
CA PRO A 351 -6.52 16.75 11.16
C PRO A 351 -7.39 16.38 9.96
N ALA A 352 -8.46 15.62 10.20
CA ALA A 352 -9.31 15.08 9.16
C ALA A 352 -9.91 16.14 8.22
N ALA A 353 -10.19 17.35 8.71
CA ALA A 353 -10.65 18.48 7.89
C ALA A 353 -9.63 18.89 6.80
N ALA A 354 -8.33 18.71 7.05
CA ALA A 354 -7.27 18.94 6.07
C ALA A 354 -6.94 17.67 5.26
N ALA A 355 -7.04 16.49 5.87
CA ALA A 355 -6.72 15.22 5.22
C ALA A 355 -7.77 14.79 4.19
N MET A 356 -9.07 14.90 4.52
CA MET A 356 -10.17 14.38 3.70
C MET A 356 -10.19 14.96 2.28
N PRO A 357 -10.04 16.29 2.06
CA PRO A 357 -9.99 16.86 0.72
C PRO A 357 -8.87 16.28 -0.16
N VAL A 358 -7.69 16.08 0.44
CA VAL A 358 -6.55 15.47 -0.25
C VAL A 358 -6.83 14.01 -0.60
N LEU A 359 -7.32 13.22 0.35
CA LEU A 359 -7.60 11.79 0.14
C LEU A 359 -8.61 11.58 -0.99
N VAL A 360 -9.71 12.36 -1.00
CA VAL A 360 -10.74 12.26 -2.03
C VAL A 360 -10.23 12.77 -3.38
N SER A 361 -9.50 13.89 -3.40
CA SER A 361 -8.94 14.48 -4.63
C SER A 361 -7.93 13.56 -5.31
N VAL A 362 -7.02 12.96 -4.53
CA VAL A 362 -6.02 12.04 -5.07
C VAL A 362 -6.67 10.73 -5.51
N LEU A 363 -7.66 10.22 -4.76
CA LEU A 363 -8.40 9.04 -5.19
C LEU A 363 -9.06 9.26 -6.55
N ALA A 364 -9.76 10.38 -6.72
CA ALA A 364 -10.44 10.77 -7.96
C ALA A 364 -9.51 10.83 -9.20
N GLN A 365 -8.19 10.95 -8.99
CA GLN A 365 -7.17 11.04 -10.03
C GLN A 365 -6.30 9.78 -10.14
N ALA A 366 -6.73 8.65 -9.58
CA ALA A 366 -5.95 7.41 -9.46
C ALA A 366 -6.47 6.26 -10.35
N ASP A 367 -7.22 6.55 -11.41
CA ASP A 367 -7.78 5.53 -12.32
C ASP A 367 -6.69 4.64 -12.97
N ASP A 368 -5.49 5.18 -13.20
CA ASP A 368 -4.35 4.52 -13.84
C ASP A 368 -3.25 4.09 -12.85
N ASP A 369 -3.53 4.10 -11.55
CA ASP A 369 -2.57 3.77 -10.50
C ASP A 369 -3.07 2.67 -9.56
N HIS A 370 -2.34 1.56 -9.51
CA HIS A 370 -2.71 0.43 -8.66
C HIS A 370 -2.32 0.62 -7.18
N LEU A 371 -1.31 1.44 -6.88
CA LEU A 371 -0.80 1.62 -5.51
C LEU A 371 -1.61 2.67 -4.75
N THR A 372 -1.86 3.82 -5.38
CA THR A 372 -2.45 4.99 -4.74
C THR A 372 -3.80 4.71 -4.05
N PRO A 373 -4.79 4.01 -4.67
CA PRO A 373 -6.06 3.72 -4.01
C PRO A 373 -5.93 2.90 -2.73
N ARG A 374 -4.93 2.01 -2.63
CA ARG A 374 -4.68 1.18 -1.44
C ARG A 374 -4.11 2.00 -0.29
N ILE A 375 -3.23 2.95 -0.61
CA ILE A 375 -2.66 3.89 0.37
C ILE A 375 -3.73 4.90 0.83
N VAL A 376 -4.54 5.43 -0.09
CA VAL A 376 -5.69 6.26 0.28
C VAL A 376 -6.62 5.47 1.21
N TRP A 377 -6.98 4.25 0.85
CA TRP A 377 -7.87 3.41 1.67
C TRP A 377 -7.34 3.20 3.09
N LYS A 378 -6.04 2.90 3.26
CA LYS A 378 -5.40 2.72 4.57
C LYS A 378 -5.64 3.92 5.49
N HIS A 379 -5.63 5.14 4.95
CA HIS A 379 -5.80 6.39 5.70
C HIS A 379 -7.23 6.90 5.74
N LEU A 380 -8.06 6.53 4.77
CA LEU A 380 -9.47 6.91 4.71
C LEU A 380 -10.31 6.06 5.67
N GLN A 381 -10.06 4.75 5.73
CA GLN A 381 -10.90 3.83 6.51
C GLN A 381 -11.06 4.18 8.00
N PRO A 382 -10.08 4.76 8.74
CA PRO A 382 -10.28 5.13 10.14
C PRO A 382 -11.11 6.41 10.26
N LEU A 383 -11.02 7.33 9.29
CA LEU A 383 -11.80 8.57 9.27
C LEU A 383 -13.28 8.28 9.05
N LEU A 384 -13.60 7.27 8.24
CA LEU A 384 -14.98 6.88 7.95
C LEU A 384 -15.78 6.41 9.17
N GLU A 385 -15.13 6.00 10.27
CA GLU A 385 -15.85 5.61 11.50
C GLU A 385 -16.59 6.77 12.15
N GLN A 386 -16.02 7.97 12.06
CA GLN A 386 -16.48 9.13 12.83
C GLN A 386 -16.83 10.31 11.93
N GLN A 387 -16.37 10.30 10.67
CA GLN A 387 -16.36 11.47 9.79
C GLN A 387 -16.79 11.12 8.37
N ALA A 388 -17.67 10.13 8.22
CA ALA A 388 -18.28 9.78 6.94
C ALA A 388 -18.96 10.99 6.28
N ALA A 389 -19.56 11.89 7.07
CA ALA A 389 -20.18 13.11 6.56
C ALA A 389 -19.20 14.03 5.82
N LEU A 390 -17.95 14.14 6.30
CA LEU A 390 -16.92 14.92 5.62
C LEU A 390 -16.54 14.28 4.29
N PHE A 391 -16.45 12.94 4.22
CA PHE A 391 -16.19 12.24 2.97
C PHE A 391 -17.29 12.52 1.95
N VAL A 392 -18.57 12.39 2.34
CA VAL A 392 -19.70 12.64 1.44
C VAL A 392 -19.74 14.10 0.98
N ALA A 393 -19.53 15.05 1.89
CA ALA A 393 -19.45 16.48 1.55
C ALA A 393 -18.35 16.76 0.53
N GLU A 394 -17.20 16.11 0.69
CA GLU A 394 -16.06 16.29 -0.20
C GLU A 394 -16.27 15.65 -1.58
N VAL A 395 -16.86 14.45 -1.64
CA VAL A 395 -17.25 13.82 -2.92
C VAL A 395 -18.24 14.74 -3.66
N ARG A 396 -19.21 15.34 -2.96
CA ARG A 396 -20.15 16.31 -3.56
C ARG A 396 -19.45 17.57 -4.04
N ARG A 397 -18.51 18.11 -3.25
CA ARG A 397 -17.77 19.32 -3.57
C ARG A 397 -16.92 19.15 -4.84
N GLN A 398 -16.29 17.99 -4.98
CA GLN A 398 -15.44 17.67 -6.13
C GLN A 398 -16.23 17.19 -7.35
N ASN A 399 -17.47 16.73 -7.17
CA ASN A 399 -18.35 16.26 -8.24
C ASN A 399 -19.65 17.09 -8.26
N PRO A 400 -19.60 18.37 -8.68
CA PRO A 400 -20.80 19.17 -8.83
C PRO A 400 -21.75 18.52 -9.85
N ALA A 401 -23.06 18.73 -9.67
CA ALA A 401 -24.12 18.05 -10.43
C ALA A 401 -23.83 18.03 -11.94
N GLY A 402 -23.71 16.83 -12.52
CA GLY A 402 -23.53 16.60 -13.95
C GLY A 402 -22.13 16.17 -14.41
N THR A 403 -21.12 16.12 -13.53
CA THR A 403 -19.75 15.71 -13.91
C THR A 403 -19.48 14.20 -13.81
N GLY A 404 -20.39 13.43 -13.18
CA GLY A 404 -20.20 12.01 -12.87
C GLY A 404 -19.19 11.77 -11.74
N ILE A 405 -19.26 10.61 -11.08
CA ILE A 405 -18.29 10.22 -10.05
C ILE A 405 -17.12 9.47 -10.71
N PRO A 406 -15.84 9.84 -10.43
CA PRO A 406 -14.67 9.15 -10.97
C PRO A 406 -14.66 7.65 -10.69
N ALA A 407 -14.15 6.86 -11.64
CA ALA A 407 -14.21 5.40 -11.58
C ALA A 407 -13.46 4.83 -10.37
N SER A 408 -12.29 5.37 -10.03
CA SER A 408 -11.51 5.03 -8.84
C SER A 408 -12.27 5.25 -7.53
N VAL A 409 -13.10 6.31 -7.45
CA VAL A 409 -13.96 6.58 -6.30
C VAL A 409 -15.06 5.55 -6.26
N LEU A 410 -15.78 5.33 -7.38
CA LEU A 410 -16.85 4.35 -7.51
C LEU A 410 -16.42 2.94 -7.08
N GLN A 411 -15.23 2.50 -7.50
CA GLN A 411 -14.68 1.20 -7.13
C GLN A 411 -14.46 1.01 -5.62
N LEU A 412 -14.26 2.11 -4.88
CA LEU A 412 -14.01 2.08 -3.44
C LEU A 412 -15.31 2.18 -2.62
N LEU A 413 -16.41 2.63 -3.22
CA LEU A 413 -17.66 2.92 -2.50
C LEU A 413 -18.27 1.72 -1.76
N PRO A 414 -18.31 0.49 -2.31
CA PRO A 414 -18.81 -0.65 -1.55
C PRO A 414 -17.99 -0.90 -0.26
N ARG A 415 -16.66 -0.75 -0.33
CA ARG A 415 -15.78 -0.86 0.84
C ARG A 415 -16.03 0.26 1.84
N ILE A 416 -16.25 1.49 1.35
CA ILE A 416 -16.59 2.64 2.19
C ILE A 416 -17.92 2.40 2.92
N ALA A 417 -18.95 1.94 2.22
CA ALA A 417 -20.24 1.60 2.81
C ALA A 417 -20.11 0.52 3.89
N GLU A 418 -19.36 -0.56 3.59
CA GLU A 418 -19.05 -1.62 4.57
C GLU A 418 -18.36 -1.06 5.81
N ARG A 419 -17.42 -0.14 5.61
CA ARG A 419 -16.66 0.45 6.71
C ARG A 419 -17.49 1.35 7.60
N VAL A 420 -18.37 2.17 7.02
CA VAL A 420 -19.31 3.02 7.75
C VAL A 420 -20.31 2.17 8.54
N LEU A 421 -20.82 1.11 7.91
CA LEU A 421 -21.73 0.16 8.57
C LEU A 421 -21.06 -0.60 9.71
N ALA A 422 -19.78 -0.93 9.59
CA ALA A 422 -19.03 -1.64 10.63
C ALA A 422 -18.65 -0.79 11.84
N ALA A 423 -18.90 0.53 11.83
CA ALA A 423 -18.67 1.38 12.99
C ALA A 423 -19.58 0.99 14.16
N ALA A 424 -19.13 1.24 15.40
CA ALA A 424 -19.93 0.95 16.60
C ALA A 424 -21.28 1.69 16.61
N THR A 425 -21.30 2.89 16.04
CA THR A 425 -22.50 3.69 15.78
C THR A 425 -22.52 4.09 14.31
N PRO A 426 -23.16 3.28 13.43
CA PRO A 426 -23.20 3.56 11.99
C PRO A 426 -23.84 4.92 11.68
N ASP A 427 -23.20 5.70 10.81
CA ASP A 427 -23.73 6.98 10.32
C ASP A 427 -24.68 6.74 9.13
N ASN A 428 -25.93 6.41 9.46
CA ASN A 428 -26.99 6.18 8.47
C ASN A 428 -27.25 7.39 7.58
N ALA A 429 -27.06 8.61 8.08
CA ALA A 429 -27.30 9.83 7.31
C ALA A 429 -26.25 9.99 6.20
N SER A 430 -24.98 9.79 6.53
CA SER A 430 -23.90 9.79 5.54
C SER A 430 -24.02 8.65 4.55
N LEU A 431 -24.40 7.44 5.01
CA LEU A 431 -24.63 6.30 4.11
C LEU A 431 -25.79 6.57 3.15
N ALA A 432 -26.89 7.15 3.63
CA ALA A 432 -28.00 7.53 2.79
C ALA A 432 -27.61 8.61 1.78
N ALA A 433 -26.86 9.62 2.21
CA ALA A 433 -26.36 10.69 1.35
C ALA A 433 -25.37 10.19 0.29
N LEU A 434 -24.59 9.14 0.59
CA LEU A 434 -23.72 8.44 -0.36
C LEU A 434 -24.52 7.68 -1.42
N LEU A 435 -25.50 6.89 -0.98
CA LEU A 435 -26.37 6.12 -1.87
C LEU A 435 -27.21 7.01 -2.77
N ASP A 436 -27.70 8.14 -2.26
CA ASP A 436 -28.40 9.16 -3.04
C ASP A 436 -27.53 9.65 -4.21
N LEU A 437 -26.23 9.90 -3.98
CA LEU A 437 -25.30 10.28 -5.06
C LEU A 437 -25.18 9.21 -6.13
N LEU A 438 -25.13 7.93 -5.73
CA LEU A 438 -25.03 6.82 -6.67
C LEU A 438 -26.32 6.61 -7.46
N LEU A 439 -27.47 6.71 -6.79
CA LEU A 439 -28.76 6.53 -7.45
C LEU A 439 -29.06 7.63 -8.48
N LEU A 440 -28.41 8.79 -8.36
CA LEU A 440 -28.52 9.89 -9.34
C LEU A 440 -27.59 9.74 -10.55
N ASP A 441 -26.54 8.91 -10.47
CA ASP A 441 -25.56 8.72 -11.54
C ASP A 441 -25.73 7.33 -12.21
N PRO A 442 -26.25 7.26 -13.45
CA PRO A 442 -26.44 5.99 -14.16
C PRO A 442 -25.15 5.17 -14.33
N THR A 443 -24.00 5.84 -14.41
CA THR A 443 -22.69 5.18 -14.56
C THR A 443 -22.26 4.43 -13.30
N SER A 444 -22.90 4.74 -12.17
CA SER A 444 -22.58 4.16 -10.87
C SER A 444 -23.45 2.96 -10.48
N SER A 445 -24.36 2.54 -11.35
CA SER A 445 -25.34 1.46 -11.10
C SER A 445 -24.73 0.20 -10.47
N THR A 446 -23.55 -0.24 -10.90
CA THR A 446 -22.88 -1.41 -10.30
C THR A 446 -22.46 -1.17 -8.84
N ALA A 447 -21.87 0.00 -8.54
CA ALA A 447 -21.48 0.35 -7.18
C ALA A 447 -22.70 0.59 -6.29
N ALA A 448 -23.75 1.23 -6.84
CA ALA A 448 -25.04 1.40 -6.17
C ALA A 448 -25.64 0.05 -5.77
N ASP A 449 -25.70 -0.91 -6.71
CA ASP A 449 -26.23 -2.24 -6.47
C ASP A 449 -25.46 -2.98 -5.37
N GLN A 450 -24.13 -2.96 -5.43
CA GLN A 450 -23.27 -3.58 -4.42
C GLN A 450 -23.50 -2.99 -3.01
N CYS A 451 -23.66 -1.67 -2.91
CA CYS A 451 -23.98 -1.02 -1.63
C CYS A 451 -25.39 -1.41 -1.12
N LEU A 452 -26.39 -1.52 -2.00
CA LEU A 452 -27.74 -1.98 -1.63
C LEU A 452 -27.74 -3.44 -1.17
N GLN A 453 -27.02 -4.31 -1.88
CA GLN A 453 -26.89 -5.73 -1.51
C GLN A 453 -26.16 -5.92 -0.19
N LEU A 454 -25.15 -5.09 0.10
CA LEU A 454 -24.47 -5.05 1.39
C LEU A 454 -25.41 -4.64 2.53
N LEU A 455 -26.29 -3.68 2.30
CA LEU A 455 -27.32 -3.30 3.27
C LEU A 455 -28.32 -4.43 3.51
N LEU A 456 -28.78 -5.08 2.46
CA LEU A 456 -29.68 -6.22 2.55
C LEU A 456 -29.05 -7.39 3.34
N SER A 457 -27.77 -7.69 3.08
CA SER A 457 -27.07 -8.77 3.79
C SER A 457 -26.94 -8.50 5.29
N ARG A 458 -26.68 -7.24 5.68
CA ARG A 458 -26.63 -6.77 7.07
C ARG A 458 -27.98 -6.79 7.78
N LEU A 459 -29.07 -6.49 7.06
CA LEU A 459 -30.43 -6.65 7.60
C LEU A 459 -30.77 -8.13 7.77
N ARG A 460 -30.36 -8.98 6.82
CA ARG A 460 -30.57 -10.43 6.87
C ARG A 460 -29.81 -11.09 8.02
N SER A 461 -28.56 -10.70 8.27
CA SER A 461 -27.74 -11.27 9.34
C SER A 461 -28.15 -10.83 10.75
N GLY A 462 -29.02 -9.81 10.86
CA GLY A 462 -29.43 -9.25 12.15
C GLY A 462 -28.36 -8.37 12.80
N GLU A 463 -27.29 -8.01 12.08
CA GLU A 463 -26.26 -7.07 12.54
C GLU A 463 -26.79 -5.62 12.68
N THR A 464 -27.94 -5.33 12.06
CA THR A 464 -28.60 -4.01 12.12
C THR A 464 -29.79 -4.04 13.07
N THR A 465 -29.87 -3.10 14.01
CA THR A 465 -31.02 -3.00 14.92
C THR A 465 -32.29 -2.56 14.18
N ALA A 466 -33.47 -2.91 14.69
CA ALA A 466 -34.74 -2.51 14.08
C ALA A 466 -34.88 -0.99 13.93
N ALA A 467 -34.46 -0.21 14.94
CA ALA A 467 -34.47 1.25 14.88
C ALA A 467 -33.50 1.81 13.82
N ALA A 468 -32.32 1.21 13.68
CA ALA A 468 -31.37 1.61 12.64
C ALA A 468 -31.89 1.28 11.24
N ALA A 469 -32.51 0.11 11.06
CA ALA A 469 -33.14 -0.29 9.80
C ALA A 469 -34.30 0.63 9.41
N GLU A 470 -35.15 1.00 10.37
CA GLU A 470 -36.25 1.93 10.14
C GLU A 470 -35.74 3.32 9.76
N ASN A 471 -34.76 3.85 10.51
CA ASN A 471 -34.14 5.14 10.22
C ASN A 471 -33.51 5.16 8.81
N LEU A 472 -32.76 4.11 8.44
CA LEU A 472 -32.18 3.97 7.12
C LEU A 472 -33.27 3.94 6.02
N GLY A 473 -34.34 3.19 6.25
CA GLY A 473 -35.49 3.13 5.35
C GLY A 473 -36.21 4.47 5.18
N GLN A 474 -36.28 5.29 6.23
CA GLN A 474 -36.83 6.64 6.16
C GLN A 474 -35.95 7.57 5.31
N LEU A 475 -34.63 7.55 5.53
CA LEU A 475 -33.67 8.39 4.81
C LEU A 475 -33.58 8.03 3.32
N LEU A 476 -33.64 6.74 2.99
CA LEU A 476 -33.52 6.25 1.62
C LEU A 476 -34.85 6.15 0.86
N ARG A 477 -35.99 6.44 1.50
CA ARG A 477 -37.32 6.19 0.91
C ARG A 477 -37.50 6.85 -0.45
N GLN A 478 -37.27 8.16 -0.53
CA GLN A 478 -37.44 8.93 -1.76
C GLN A 478 -36.49 8.46 -2.89
N PRO A 479 -35.16 8.37 -2.68
CA PRO A 479 -34.26 7.99 -3.77
C PRO A 479 -34.49 6.55 -4.25
N LEU A 480 -34.83 5.60 -3.37
CA LEU A 480 -35.15 4.24 -3.77
C LEU A 480 -36.49 4.17 -4.54
N GLN A 481 -37.51 4.90 -4.10
CA GLN A 481 -38.79 4.96 -4.81
C GLN A 481 -38.62 5.52 -6.23
N LYS A 482 -37.79 6.55 -6.39
CA LYS A 482 -37.45 7.11 -7.69
C LYS A 482 -36.77 6.05 -8.58
N ALA A 483 -35.75 5.36 -8.08
CA ALA A 483 -35.05 4.30 -8.80
C ALA A 483 -35.99 3.17 -9.26
N VAL A 484 -36.95 2.78 -8.41
CA VAL A 484 -37.98 1.77 -8.75
C VAL A 484 -38.93 2.29 -9.82
N THR A 485 -39.39 3.55 -9.72
CA THR A 485 -40.37 4.15 -10.62
C THR A 485 -39.79 4.39 -12.02
N GLU A 486 -38.53 4.83 -12.07
CA GLU A 486 -37.79 5.05 -13.33
C GLU A 486 -37.26 3.75 -13.95
N ASN A 487 -37.51 2.60 -13.32
CA ASN A 487 -37.02 1.29 -13.74
C ASN A 487 -35.50 1.30 -14.00
N SER A 488 -34.75 1.90 -13.07
CA SER A 488 -33.29 1.99 -13.16
C SER A 488 -32.64 0.61 -13.08
N PRO A 489 -31.35 0.48 -13.45
CA PRO A 489 -30.64 -0.81 -13.36
C PRO A 489 -30.61 -1.43 -11.95
N VAL A 490 -30.86 -0.65 -10.90
CA VAL A 490 -30.88 -1.09 -9.50
C VAL A 490 -32.29 -1.17 -8.91
N ALA A 491 -33.33 -1.06 -9.74
CA ALA A 491 -34.72 -1.04 -9.30
C ALA A 491 -35.12 -2.27 -8.46
N VAL A 492 -34.57 -3.44 -8.76
CA VAL A 492 -34.86 -4.66 -7.99
C VAL A 492 -34.26 -4.57 -6.59
N SER A 493 -32.97 -4.28 -6.47
CA SER A 493 -32.28 -4.10 -5.19
C SER A 493 -32.89 -2.96 -4.36
N ALA A 494 -33.30 -1.87 -5.02
CA ALA A 494 -33.99 -0.76 -4.37
C ALA A 494 -35.35 -1.17 -3.80
N LEU A 495 -36.12 -1.96 -4.58
CA LEU A 495 -37.40 -2.51 -4.12
C LEU A 495 -37.20 -3.47 -2.95
N GLN A 496 -36.20 -4.38 -3.02
CA GLN A 496 -35.87 -5.27 -1.92
C GLN A 496 -35.57 -4.50 -0.63
N LEU A 497 -34.76 -3.45 -0.71
CA LEU A 497 -34.39 -2.66 0.46
C LEU A 497 -35.60 -1.91 1.04
N LEU A 498 -36.44 -1.31 0.19
CA LEU A 498 -37.69 -0.67 0.65
C LEU A 498 -38.61 -1.65 1.38
N VAL A 499 -38.74 -2.89 0.88
CA VAL A 499 -39.51 -3.96 1.53
C VAL A 499 -38.86 -4.35 2.85
N ALA A 500 -37.55 -4.60 2.86
CA ALA A 500 -36.77 -4.97 4.04
C ALA A 500 -36.87 -3.93 5.16
N THR A 501 -36.98 -2.65 4.82
CA THR A 501 -37.20 -1.54 5.76
C THR A 501 -38.69 -1.19 5.98
N GLN A 502 -39.59 -2.12 5.71
CA GLN A 502 -41.04 -2.06 6.02
C GLN A 502 -41.84 -0.96 5.31
N SER A 503 -41.51 -0.62 4.06
CA SER A 503 -42.37 0.24 3.23
C SER A 503 -43.63 -0.51 2.76
N ALA A 504 -44.81 -0.03 3.16
CA ALA A 504 -46.09 -0.65 2.81
C ALA A 504 -46.37 -0.66 1.29
N ASP A 505 -46.17 0.46 0.62
CA ASP A 505 -46.39 0.59 -0.83
C ASP A 505 -45.43 -0.31 -1.62
N ALA A 506 -44.16 -0.34 -1.20
CA ALA A 506 -43.15 -1.21 -1.80
C ALA A 506 -43.47 -2.70 -1.60
N THR A 507 -43.99 -3.07 -0.42
CA THR A 507 -44.41 -4.45 -0.12
C THR A 507 -45.55 -4.88 -1.04
N LYS A 508 -46.53 -3.99 -1.30
CA LYS A 508 -47.63 -4.27 -2.25
C LYS A 508 -47.11 -4.44 -3.67
N LEU A 509 -46.23 -3.55 -4.12
CA LEU A 509 -45.62 -3.61 -5.45
C LEU A 509 -44.75 -4.86 -5.64
N ALA A 510 -43.93 -5.19 -4.65
CA ALA A 510 -43.09 -6.40 -4.65
C ALA A 510 -43.93 -7.67 -4.74
N ARG A 511 -45.08 -7.72 -4.05
CA ARG A 511 -45.98 -8.88 -4.12
C ARG A 511 -46.57 -9.06 -5.52
N GLN A 512 -47.06 -7.98 -6.10
CA GLN A 512 -47.57 -8.00 -7.47
C GLN A 512 -46.50 -8.47 -8.45
N LYS A 513 -45.27 -7.95 -8.34
CA LYS A 513 -44.13 -8.38 -9.17
C LYS A 513 -43.77 -9.85 -8.94
N PHE A 514 -43.77 -10.33 -7.69
CA PHE A 514 -43.47 -11.72 -7.37
C PHE A 514 -44.46 -12.71 -8.02
N GLU A 515 -45.76 -12.40 -7.92
CA GLU A 515 -46.83 -13.22 -8.50
C GLU A 515 -46.74 -13.26 -10.04
N GLN A 516 -46.48 -12.11 -10.66
CA GLN A 516 -46.42 -11.95 -12.12
C GLN A 516 -45.10 -12.40 -12.76
N ALA A 517 -43.99 -12.40 -12.02
CA ALA A 517 -42.67 -12.69 -12.56
C ALA A 517 -42.55 -14.16 -13.01
N THR A 518 -42.11 -14.40 -14.23
CA THR A 518 -41.74 -15.75 -14.70
C THR A 518 -40.27 -16.08 -14.39
N ASP A 519 -39.44 -15.06 -14.17
CA ASP A 519 -38.02 -15.20 -13.84
C ASP A 519 -37.82 -15.77 -12.43
N PRO A 520 -37.15 -16.94 -12.30
CA PRO A 520 -36.84 -17.52 -11.00
C PRO A 520 -35.91 -16.67 -10.13
N GLU A 521 -35.01 -15.87 -10.71
CA GLU A 521 -34.05 -15.09 -9.94
C GLU A 521 -34.72 -13.90 -9.26
N LEU A 522 -35.50 -13.11 -10.01
CA LEU A 522 -36.31 -12.02 -9.47
C LEU A 522 -37.25 -12.49 -8.35
N ARG A 523 -37.91 -13.64 -8.52
CA ARG A 523 -38.77 -14.21 -7.47
C ARG A 523 -37.99 -14.54 -6.20
N LEU A 524 -36.78 -15.09 -6.33
CA LEU A 524 -35.93 -15.42 -5.18
C LEU A 524 -35.48 -14.15 -4.44
N GLN A 525 -35.08 -13.12 -5.18
CA GLN A 525 -34.70 -11.81 -4.63
C GLN A 525 -35.85 -11.16 -3.84
N LEU A 526 -37.07 -11.16 -4.39
CA LEU A 526 -38.24 -10.59 -3.70
C LEU A 526 -38.67 -11.42 -2.48
N LEU A 527 -38.58 -12.76 -2.55
CA LEU A 527 -38.86 -13.63 -1.42
C LEU A 527 -37.91 -13.35 -0.25
N ASP A 528 -36.63 -13.18 -0.53
CA ASP A 528 -35.63 -12.84 0.47
C ASP A 528 -35.96 -11.51 1.18
N ALA A 529 -36.40 -10.49 0.44
CA ALA A 529 -36.83 -9.23 1.03
C ALA A 529 -38.04 -9.40 1.97
N PHE A 530 -39.01 -10.26 1.63
CA PHE A 530 -40.15 -10.57 2.51
C PHE A 530 -39.75 -11.31 3.79
N ILE A 531 -38.72 -12.15 3.71
CA ILE A 531 -38.15 -12.86 4.87
C ILE A 531 -37.45 -11.86 5.80
N ILE A 532 -36.62 -10.97 5.26
CA ILE A 532 -35.94 -9.92 6.03
C ILE A 532 -36.98 -9.03 6.74
N ALA A 533 -38.02 -8.62 6.02
CA ALA A 533 -39.10 -7.78 6.54
C ALA A 533 -40.05 -8.50 7.52
N ARG A 534 -39.91 -9.83 7.69
CA ARG A 534 -40.80 -10.69 8.49
C ARG A 534 -42.28 -10.49 8.16
N THR A 535 -42.60 -10.40 6.87
CA THR A 535 -44.01 -10.25 6.45
C THR A 535 -44.82 -11.50 6.83
N PRO A 536 -46.09 -11.37 7.27
CA PRO A 536 -46.89 -12.50 7.76
C PRO A 536 -47.04 -13.66 6.76
N ASP A 537 -46.96 -13.36 5.46
CA ASP A 537 -47.12 -14.34 4.39
C ASP A 537 -45.79 -14.88 3.84
N ALA A 538 -44.63 -14.47 4.36
CA ALA A 538 -43.33 -14.85 3.81
C ALA A 538 -43.16 -16.37 3.73
N GLU A 539 -43.55 -17.09 4.79
CA GLU A 539 -43.52 -18.56 4.82
C GLU A 539 -44.51 -19.19 3.82
N LYS A 540 -45.68 -18.59 3.64
CA LYS A 540 -46.69 -19.06 2.69
C LYS A 540 -46.22 -18.88 1.24
N LEU A 541 -45.60 -17.74 0.94
CA LEU A 541 -44.98 -17.45 -0.35
C LEU A 541 -43.81 -18.40 -0.64
N ALA A 542 -42.94 -18.68 0.34
CA ALA A 542 -41.87 -19.66 0.21
C ALA A 542 -42.40 -21.06 -0.12
N ARG A 543 -43.45 -21.51 0.59
CA ARG A 543 -44.07 -22.84 0.39
C ARG A 543 -44.73 -22.99 -0.98
N SER A 544 -45.32 -21.93 -1.54
CA SER A 544 -45.94 -21.95 -2.88
C SER A 544 -44.95 -22.30 -4.00
N ARG A 545 -43.64 -22.10 -3.76
CA ARG A 545 -42.57 -22.49 -4.68
C ARG A 545 -42.20 -23.96 -4.61
N THR A 546 -42.13 -24.53 -3.41
CA THR A 546 -41.90 -25.97 -3.24
C THR A 546 -43.00 -26.81 -3.91
N SER A 547 -44.23 -26.30 -3.95
CA SER A 547 -45.38 -26.94 -4.62
C SER A 547 -45.35 -26.88 -6.15
N SER A 548 -44.57 -25.95 -6.74
CA SER A 548 -44.42 -25.83 -8.20
C SER A 548 -43.15 -26.51 -8.73
N MET A 549 -42.19 -26.83 -7.86
CA MET A 549 -41.05 -27.70 -8.19
C MET A 549 -41.37 -29.21 -8.09
N SER A 550 -42.48 -29.59 -7.46
CA SER A 550 -42.90 -30.99 -7.28
C SER A 550 -43.57 -31.62 -8.51
N CYS A 551 -43.22 -31.20 -9.73
CA CYS A 551 -43.63 -31.86 -10.97
C CYS A 551 -42.44 -32.35 -11.83
N MET A 552 -41.25 -32.44 -11.25
CA MET A 552 -40.17 -33.28 -11.77
C MET A 552 -39.61 -34.15 -10.63
N GLU A 553 -40.26 -35.29 -10.40
CA GLU A 553 -39.68 -36.47 -9.71
C GLU A 553 -38.61 -37.05 -10.66
N ASP A 554 -37.37 -37.32 -10.26
CA ASP A 554 -36.96 -38.27 -9.22
C ASP A 554 -35.67 -37.85 -8.48
N GLY A 555 -35.58 -38.20 -7.19
CA GLY A 555 -34.30 -38.51 -6.54
C GLY A 555 -33.76 -37.56 -5.47
N SER A 556 -34.30 -37.70 -4.24
CA SER A 556 -33.63 -37.51 -2.94
C SER A 556 -32.67 -36.32 -2.72
N TRP A 557 -33.11 -35.31 -1.95
CA TRP A 557 -32.20 -34.56 -1.07
C TRP A 557 -32.91 -34.11 0.22
N SER A 558 -32.35 -34.54 1.36
CA SER A 558 -32.66 -34.06 2.70
C SER A 558 -31.90 -32.75 2.96
N VAL A 559 -32.62 -31.66 3.20
CA VAL A 559 -32.01 -30.38 3.60
C VAL A 559 -31.91 -30.36 5.12
N ARG A 560 -30.67 -30.47 5.63
CA ARG A 560 -30.31 -30.04 6.98
C ARG A 560 -30.30 -28.51 7.00
N ILE A 561 -31.10 -27.94 7.90
CA ILE A 561 -30.98 -26.54 8.31
C ILE A 561 -29.74 -26.46 9.21
N SER A 562 -28.77 -25.63 8.82
CA SER A 562 -27.65 -25.15 9.65
C SER A 562 -27.61 -23.64 9.60
#